data_AF-A0A9N9H4R4-F1
#
_entry.id   AF-A0A9N9H4R4-F1
#
_cell.length_a   1.000
_cell.length_b   1.000
_cell.length_c   1.000
_cell.angle_alpha   90.00
_cell.angle_beta   90.00
_cell.angle_gamma   90.00
#
_symmetry.space_group_name_H-M   'P 1'
#
loop_
_entity.id
_entity.type
_entity.pdbx_description
1 polymer ?
#
loop_
_entity_poly.entity_id
_entity_poly.type
_entity_poly.pdbx_seq_one_letter_code
_entity_poly.pdbx_strand_id
1 'polypeptide(L)'
;MVDHKNIELAQVKVIKTALRKDRKYDNLAKNYGDYLKKLRAEKNLNDYIKAVATKMFLNEEAYTLRLENYRKRYKNNNLFASLEELYELYYQIAKEENRERSDDEIEQMLKAMTI
;
A
#
# COMPACT_ATOMS: atom_id res chain seq x y z
N MET A 1 2.46 -0.22 13.45
CA MET A 1 2.19 0.79 12.41
C MET A 1 3.20 0.62 11.27
N VAL A 2 2.75 0.49 10.03
CA VAL A 2 3.66 0.40 8.86
C VAL A 2 4.33 1.77 8.64
N ASP A 3 5.66 1.81 8.59
CA ASP A 3 6.42 3.03 8.30
C ASP A 3 6.25 3.41 6.81
N HIS A 4 6.03 4.69 6.52
CA HIS A 4 6.00 5.21 5.15
C HIS A 4 7.27 4.86 4.35
N LYS A 5 8.42 4.76 5.02
CA LYS A 5 9.68 4.32 4.41
C LYS A 5 9.56 2.91 3.82
N ASN A 6 8.76 2.03 4.42
CA ASN A 6 8.54 0.68 3.90
C ASN A 6 7.76 0.72 2.58
N ILE A 7 6.76 1.60 2.46
CA ILE A 7 6.01 1.81 1.22
C ILE A 7 6.92 2.35 0.11
N GLU A 8 7.75 3.35 0.43
CA GLU A 8 8.70 3.92 -0.53
C GLU A 8 9.69 2.87 -1.03
N LEU A 9 10.31 2.11 -0.12
CA LEU A 9 11.26 1.05 -0.45
C LEU A 9 10.61 -0.05 -1.30
N ALA A 10 9.38 -0.45 -0.97
CA ALA A 10 8.63 -1.43 -1.76
C ALA A 10 8.30 -0.92 -3.17
N GLN A 11 7.92 0.35 -3.33
CA GLN A 11 7.74 0.94 -4.67
C GLN A 11 9.06 0.96 -5.47
N VAL A 12 10.18 1.32 -4.85
CA VAL A 12 11.51 1.26 -5.49
C VAL A 12 11.85 -0.17 -5.90
N LYS A 13 11.51 -1.18 -5.08
CA LYS A 13 11.71 -2.60 -5.41
C LYS A 13 10.89 -3.03 -6.63
N VAL A 14 9.64 -2.60 -6.74
CA VAL A 14 8.80 -2.84 -7.94
C VAL A 14 9.45 -2.22 -9.18
N ILE A 15 9.88 -0.96 -9.11
CA ILE A 15 10.54 -0.27 -10.24
C ILE A 15 11.81 -1.01 -10.67
N LYS A 16 12.70 -1.33 -9.73
CA LYS A 16 13.94 -2.07 -10.02
C LYS A 16 13.65 -3.44 -10.62
N THR A 17 12.63 -4.13 -10.11
CA THR A 17 12.25 -5.46 -10.60
C THR A 17 11.67 -5.39 -12.01
N ALA A 18 10.87 -4.38 -12.32
CA ALA A 18 10.35 -4.14 -13.66
C ALA A 18 11.47 -3.81 -14.66
N LEU A 19 12.40 -2.91 -14.31
CA LEU A 19 13.51 -2.49 -15.18
C LEU A 19 14.56 -3.58 -15.45
N ARG A 20 14.69 -4.57 -14.55
CA ARG A 20 15.57 -5.75 -14.75
C ARG A 20 14.98 -6.80 -15.70
N LYS A 21 13.75 -6.58 -16.17
CA LYS A 21 13.03 -7.49 -17.07
C LYS A 21 12.99 -6.87 -18.47
N ASP A 22 12.18 -7.44 -19.36
CA ASP A 22 12.08 -6.97 -20.74
C ASP A 22 11.42 -5.58 -20.82
N ARG A 23 11.71 -4.83 -21.89
CA ARG A 23 11.16 -3.48 -22.16
C ARG A 23 9.63 -3.38 -22.11
N LYS A 24 8.91 -4.49 -22.23
CA LYS A 24 7.44 -4.53 -22.06
C LYS A 24 6.99 -4.05 -20.67
N TYR A 25 7.88 -4.05 -19.67
CA TYR A 25 7.60 -3.57 -18.32
C TYR A 25 8.04 -2.12 -18.07
N ASP A 26 8.59 -1.41 -19.06
CA ASP A 26 9.01 -0.01 -18.91
C ASP A 26 7.85 0.89 -18.49
N ASN A 27 6.65 0.64 -19.03
CA ASN A 27 5.43 1.36 -18.64
C ASN A 27 5.06 1.12 -17.17
N LEU A 28 5.28 -0.09 -16.66
CA LEU A 28 5.06 -0.39 -15.25
C LEU A 28 6.06 0.38 -14.38
N ALA A 29 7.35 0.34 -14.75
CA ALA A 29 8.38 1.09 -14.05
C ALA A 29 8.10 2.60 -14.06
N LYS A 30 7.63 3.16 -15.18
CA LYS A 30 7.23 4.56 -15.30
C LYS A 30 6.06 4.91 -14.37
N ASN A 31 5.00 4.10 -14.39
CA ASN A 31 3.82 4.32 -13.53
C ASN A 31 4.20 4.33 -12.04
N TYR A 32 5.01 3.36 -11.60
CA TYR A 32 5.49 3.33 -10.21
C TYR A 32 6.49 4.45 -9.92
N GLY A 33 7.26 4.90 -10.91
CA GLY A 33 8.10 6.09 -10.80
C GLY A 33 7.27 7.36 -10.54
N ASP A 34 6.12 7.50 -11.19
CA ASP A 34 5.21 8.63 -10.98
C ASP A 34 4.52 8.55 -9.60
N TYR A 35 4.15 7.34 -9.15
CA TYR A 35 3.66 7.13 -7.78
C TYR A 35 4.70 7.49 -6.73
N LEU A 36 5.96 7.11 -6.93
CA LEU A 36 7.07 7.44 -6.04
C LEU A 36 7.34 8.94 -5.99
N LYS A 37 7.30 9.64 -7.14
CA LYS A 37 7.41 11.10 -7.20
C LYS A 37 6.30 11.78 -6.41
N LYS A 38 5.05 11.34 -6.61
CA LYS A 38 3.89 11.89 -5.90
C LYS A 38 4.01 11.65 -4.40
N LEU A 39 4.43 10.46 -3.99
CA LEU A 39 4.67 10.11 -2.59
C LEU A 39 5.68 11.06 -1.94
N ARG A 40 6.82 11.32 -2.60
CA ARG A 40 7.89 12.20 -2.09
C ARG A 40 7.55 13.69 -2.09
N ALA A 41 6.58 14.11 -2.90
CA ALA A 41 6.14 15.49 -2.98
C ALA A 41 5.07 15.86 -1.92
N GLU A 42 4.54 14.86 -1.22
CA GLU A 42 3.46 15.05 -0.27
C GLU A 42 3.96 15.70 1.03
N LYS A 43 3.18 16.68 1.54
CA LYS A 43 3.51 17.37 2.79
C LYS A 43 3.12 16.54 4.01
N ASN A 44 2.02 15.82 3.91
CA ASN A 44 1.55 14.92 4.97
C ASN A 44 1.51 13.47 4.46
N LEU A 45 2.69 12.84 4.51
CA LEU A 45 2.94 11.54 3.91
C LEU A 45 2.11 10.42 4.56
N ASN A 46 1.94 10.46 5.88
CA ASN A 46 1.18 9.46 6.60
C ASN A 46 -0.29 9.49 6.21
N ASP A 47 -0.92 10.67 6.21
CA ASP A 47 -2.33 10.81 5.85
C ASP A 47 -2.59 10.43 4.39
N TYR A 48 -1.67 10.79 3.49
CA TYR A 48 -1.75 10.39 2.11
C TYR A 48 -1.67 8.87 1.92
N ILE A 49 -0.73 8.20 2.58
CA ILE A 49 -0.61 6.73 2.49
C ILE A 49 -1.85 6.06 3.05
N LYS A 50 -2.37 6.52 4.20
CA LYS A 50 -3.62 6.02 4.79
C LYS A 50 -4.81 6.19 3.84
N ALA A 51 -4.94 7.36 3.22
CA ALA A 51 -6.00 7.64 2.24
C ALA A 51 -5.88 6.75 1.00
N VAL A 52 -4.66 6.52 0.50
CA VAL A 52 -4.41 5.60 -0.63
C VAL A 52 -4.76 4.16 -0.24
N ALA A 53 -4.33 3.70 0.94
CA ALA A 53 -4.56 2.35 1.45
C ALA A 53 -6.05 2.04 1.60
N THR A 54 -6.78 2.88 2.33
CA THR A 54 -8.21 2.72 2.60
C THR A 54 -9.06 2.82 1.33
N LYS A 55 -8.70 3.69 0.39
CA LYS A 55 -9.35 3.75 -0.93
C LYS A 55 -9.09 2.50 -1.77
N MET A 56 -7.92 1.87 -1.59
CA MET A 56 -7.51 0.72 -2.39
C MET A 56 -8.09 -0.59 -1.87
N PHE A 57 -8.18 -0.75 -0.55
CA PHE A 57 -8.62 -1.98 0.11
C PHE A 57 -9.66 -1.66 1.17
N LEU A 58 -10.93 -1.84 0.81
CA LEU A 58 -12.04 -1.71 1.74
C LEU A 58 -12.16 -2.94 2.66
N ASN A 59 -11.79 -4.11 2.15
CA ASN A 59 -11.87 -5.40 2.84
C ASN A 59 -10.85 -6.41 2.28
N GLU A 60 -10.78 -7.58 2.91
CA GLU A 60 -9.89 -8.68 2.52
C GLU A 60 -10.19 -9.24 1.12
N GLU A 61 -11.46 -9.22 0.69
CA GLU A 61 -11.85 -9.68 -0.65
C GLU A 61 -11.24 -8.80 -1.75
N ALA A 62 -11.30 -7.47 -1.59
CA ALA A 62 -10.67 -6.52 -2.50
C ALA A 62 -9.15 -6.71 -2.58
N TYR A 63 -8.52 -7.03 -1.45
CA TYR A 63 -7.10 -7.37 -1.39
C TYR A 63 -6.78 -8.64 -2.17
N THR A 64 -7.50 -9.73 -1.87
CA THR A 64 -7.31 -11.04 -2.47
C THR A 64 -7.51 -10.99 -3.98
N LEU A 65 -8.60 -10.36 -4.44
CA LEU A 65 -8.90 -10.20 -5.87
C LEU A 65 -7.79 -9.44 -6.61
N ARG A 66 -7.22 -8.41 -5.99
CA ARG A 66 -6.11 -7.66 -6.59
C ARG A 66 -4.85 -8.52 -6.71
N LEU A 67 -4.50 -9.29 -5.68
CA LEU A 67 -3.34 -10.18 -5.73
C LEU A 67 -3.52 -11.29 -6.77
N GLU A 68 -4.70 -11.90 -6.86
CA GLU A 68 -4.97 -12.93 -7.87
C GLU A 68 -4.79 -12.39 -9.30
N ASN A 69 -5.28 -11.17 -9.55
CA ASN A 69 -5.11 -10.51 -10.84
C ASN A 69 -3.63 -10.27 -11.18
N TYR A 70 -2.82 -9.84 -10.21
CA TYR A 70 -1.38 -9.69 -10.41
C TYR A 70 -0.66 -11.03 -10.57
N ARG A 71 -1.06 -12.06 -9.81
CA ARG A 71 -0.51 -13.41 -9.92
C ARG A 71 -0.76 -14.00 -11.30
N LYS A 72 -1.96 -13.81 -11.86
CA LYS A 72 -2.29 -14.21 -13.23
C LYS A 72 -1.47 -13.45 -14.27
N ARG A 73 -1.36 -12.11 -14.12
CA ARG A 73 -0.68 -11.24 -15.10
C ARG A 73 0.84 -11.40 -15.12
N TYR A 74 1.45 -11.68 -13.98
CA TYR A 74 2.90 -11.76 -13.81
C TYR A 74 3.36 -13.15 -13.38
N LYS A 75 2.56 -14.18 -13.68
CA LYS A 75 2.86 -15.59 -13.42
C LYS A 75 4.26 -15.91 -13.94
N ASN A 76 5.13 -16.43 -13.07
CA ASN A 76 6.53 -16.79 -13.34
C ASN A 76 7.55 -15.63 -13.39
N ASN A 77 7.22 -14.44 -12.87
CA ASN A 77 8.18 -13.35 -12.72
C ASN A 77 8.23 -12.84 -11.26
N ASN A 78 9.45 -12.61 -10.74
CA ASN A 78 9.73 -11.94 -9.46
C ASN A 78 8.98 -10.60 -9.27
N LEU A 79 8.45 -10.03 -10.36
CA LEU A 79 7.57 -8.88 -10.32
C LEU A 79 6.32 -9.10 -9.46
N PHE A 80 5.72 -10.30 -9.50
CA PHE A 80 4.59 -10.61 -8.63
C PHE A 80 4.98 -10.49 -7.15
N ALA A 81 6.10 -11.10 -6.74
CA ALA A 81 6.58 -11.02 -5.36
C ALA A 81 6.83 -9.57 -4.90
N SER A 82 7.40 -8.72 -5.75
CA SER A 82 7.59 -7.30 -5.41
C SER A 82 6.28 -6.52 -5.29
N LEU A 83 5.25 -6.88 -6.07
CA LEU A 83 3.93 -6.28 -5.98
C LEU A 83 3.18 -6.78 -4.76
N GLU A 84 3.25 -8.08 -4.48
CA GLU A 84 2.65 -8.72 -3.31
C GLU A 84 3.14 -8.05 -2.02
N GLU A 85 4.46 -7.86 -1.87
CA GLU A 85 5.04 -7.13 -0.73
C GLU A 85 4.51 -5.70 -0.61
N LEU A 86 4.43 -4.95 -1.72
CA LEU A 86 3.90 -3.58 -1.68
C LEU A 86 2.42 -3.53 -1.29
N TYR A 87 1.62 -4.43 -1.84
CA TYR A 87 0.17 -4.43 -1.61
C TYR A 87 -0.19 -4.98 -0.24
N GLU A 88 0.59 -5.92 0.31
CA GLU A 88 0.48 -6.36 1.70
C GLU A 88 0.67 -5.16 2.65
N LEU A 89 1.68 -4.32 2.42
CA LEU A 89 1.89 -3.12 3.24
C LEU A 89 0.68 -2.16 3.20
N TYR A 90 0.12 -1.90 2.01
CA TYR A 90 -1.09 -1.09 1.89
C TYR A 90 -2.31 -1.76 2.56
N TYR A 91 -2.45 -3.08 2.45
CA TYR A 91 -3.54 -3.80 3.08
C TYR A 91 -3.47 -3.75 4.60
N GLN A 92 -2.29 -3.94 5.19
CA GLN A 92 -2.10 -3.82 6.64
C GLN A 92 -2.46 -2.42 7.16
N ILE A 93 -2.11 -1.36 6.41
CA ILE A 93 -2.53 0.01 6.74
C ILE A 93 -4.05 0.13 6.66
N ALA A 94 -4.66 -0.32 5.57
CA ALA A 94 -6.11 -0.23 5.40
C ALA A 94 -6.87 -0.99 6.48
N LYS A 95 -6.40 -2.20 6.85
CA LYS A 95 -6.97 -3.03 7.91
C LYS A 95 -6.90 -2.33 9.27
N GLU A 96 -5.77 -1.69 9.57
CA GLU A 96 -5.60 -0.92 10.81
C GLU A 96 -6.51 0.32 10.83
N GLU A 97 -6.60 1.08 9.73
CA GLU A 97 -7.44 2.28 9.66
C GLU A 97 -8.94 1.97 9.68
N ASN A 98 -9.34 0.82 9.13
CA ASN A 98 -10.74 0.36 9.11
C ASN A 98 -11.11 -0.50 10.33
N ARG A 99 -10.20 -0.70 11.29
CA ARG A 99 -10.52 -1.50 12.48
C ARG A 99 -11.55 -0.78 13.34
N GLU A 100 -12.46 -1.55 13.91
CA GLU A 100 -13.30 -1.04 14.98
C GLU A 100 -12.42 -0.65 16.17
N ARG A 101 -12.69 0.51 16.75
CA ARG A 101 -12.05 0.92 18.01
C ARG A 101 -12.47 -0.04 19.10
N SER A 102 -11.55 -0.40 19.98
CA SER A 102 -11.91 -1.18 21.16
C SER A 102 -12.75 -0.35 22.14
N ASP A 103 -13.48 -1.02 23.02
CA ASP A 103 -14.25 -0.36 24.08
C ASP A 103 -13.34 0.54 24.95
N ASP A 104 -12.11 0.10 25.25
CA ASP A 104 -11.12 0.89 25.98
C ASP A 104 -10.73 2.19 25.24
N GLU A 105 -10.52 2.12 23.93
CA GLU A 105 -10.21 3.29 23.10
C GLU A 105 -11.40 4.27 23.05
N ILE A 106 -12.62 3.74 22.97
CA ILE A 106 -13.86 4.52 23.02
C ILE A 106 -14.00 5.20 24.39
N GLU A 107 -13.83 4.47 25.50
CA GLU A 107 -13.90 5.01 26.85
C GLU A 107 -12.87 6.11 27.10
N GLN A 108 -11.62 5.91 26.66
CA GLN A 108 -10.57 6.92 26.81
C GLN A 108 -10.90 8.21 26.06
N MET A 109 -11.45 8.11 24.85
CA MET A 109 -11.89 9.28 24.10
C MET A 109 -13.06 10.00 24.77
N LEU A 110 -14.05 9.25 25.28
CA LEU A 110 -15.17 9.83 26.03
C LEU A 110 -14.69 10.58 27.28
N LYS A 111 -13.72 10.01 28.02
CA LYS A 111 -13.10 10.68 29.18
C LYS A 111 -12.37 11.97 28.77
N ALA A 112 -11.64 11.95 27.66
CA ALA A 112 -10.93 13.14 27.16
C ALA A 112 -11.85 14.26 26.64
N MET A 113 -13.08 13.93 26.25
CA MET A 113 -14.10 14.90 25.80
C MET A 113 -14.90 15.54 26.94
N THR A 114 -14.87 14.94 28.13
CA THR A 114 -15.59 15.45 29.29
C THR A 114 -14.72 16.52 29.96
N ILE A 115 -15.07 17.80 29.73
CA ILE A 115 -14.46 18.97 30.39
C ILE A 115 -14.95 19.06 31.84
#